data_AF-A0A954ZKM7-F1
#
_entry.id   AF-A0A954ZKM7-F1
#
_cell.length_a   1.000
_cell.length_b   1.000
_cell.length_c   1.000
_cell.angle_alpha   90.00
_cell.angle_beta   90.00
_cell.angle_gamma   90.00
#
_symmetry.space_group_name_H-M   'P 1'
#
loop_
_entity.id
_entity.type
_entity.pdbx_description
1 polymer ?
#
loop_
_entity_poly.entity_id
_entity_poly.type
_entity_poly.pdbx_seq_one_letter_code
_entity_poly.pdbx_strand_id
1 'polypeptide(L)'
;KCHLGPDHPQKEIYEESKHGVAYRDLKDHMNLNSKEWVLGKDYTQAPTCATCHMSGNTQNDGKITHDPGRRISWTNRPPISQVMDTDLNGKVVTETDPAKRQSLVAHSWEDKRNEMKQVCSHCHTPNYVNAFHKQYDDFVVNYNEKFAKPGKKIMDLLAAQSLLTKTQFDEEIEWTWFYLWHHEGRRARHGASMMAPDYAHWHGMYEVAERFYMELIPMAREITHHARENGQADAAAQVDELIDSILARPEHEWFEKQKKLADDAAANTTAAVAVPVSQPPVEPPLDTPAGSSPEEASTGNENSAANESSAGNGAEQPDSNSLRDDSPRENSLRNGAPAGNGNDV
;
A
#
# COMPACT_ATOMS: atom_id res chain seq x y z
N LYS A 1 -20.33 -3.38 -10.23
CA LYS A 1 -19.89 -3.77 -11.59
C LYS A 1 -18.64 -3.03 -12.05
N CYS A 2 -18.39 -1.76 -11.65
CA CYS A 2 -17.20 -1.02 -12.10
C CYS A 2 -16.22 -0.66 -10.97
N HIS A 3 -16.75 -0.35 -9.79
CA HIS A 3 -16.01 0.00 -8.58
C HIS A 3 -15.54 -1.24 -7.82
N LEU A 4 -14.57 -1.96 -8.38
CA LEU A 4 -13.99 -3.19 -7.83
C LEU A 4 -12.53 -3.35 -8.28
N GLY A 5 -11.84 -4.37 -7.77
CA GLY A 5 -10.53 -4.79 -8.28
C GLY A 5 -9.34 -4.02 -7.69
N PRO A 6 -8.14 -4.24 -8.23
CA PRO A 6 -6.89 -3.97 -7.52
C PRO A 6 -6.55 -2.48 -7.34
N ASP A 7 -7.08 -1.59 -8.18
CA ASP A 7 -6.75 -0.16 -8.17
C ASP A 7 -7.86 0.72 -7.58
N HIS A 8 -9.08 0.19 -7.49
CA HIS A 8 -10.22 0.87 -6.90
C HIS A 8 -11.26 -0.11 -6.35
N PRO A 9 -10.95 -0.86 -5.27
CA PRO A 9 -11.82 -1.89 -4.71
C PRO A 9 -12.93 -1.30 -3.82
N GLN A 10 -13.70 -0.32 -4.30
CA GLN A 10 -14.67 0.34 -3.43
C GLN A 10 -15.82 -0.59 -3.00
N LYS A 11 -16.18 -1.59 -3.82
CA LYS A 11 -17.16 -2.61 -3.43
C LYS A 11 -16.64 -3.45 -2.27
N GLU A 12 -15.43 -3.97 -2.38
CA GLU A 12 -14.81 -4.84 -1.40
C GLU A 12 -14.59 -4.10 -0.09
N ILE A 13 -14.05 -2.88 -0.16
CA ILE A 13 -13.91 -1.94 0.97
C ILE A 13 -15.26 -1.71 1.66
N TYR A 14 -16.31 -1.42 0.90
CA TYR A 14 -17.62 -1.18 1.48
C TYR A 14 -18.17 -2.44 2.16
N GLU A 15 -18.10 -3.59 1.49
CA GLU A 15 -18.63 -4.87 1.98
C GLU A 15 -17.94 -5.37 3.26
N GLU A 16 -16.64 -5.11 3.44
CA GLU A 16 -15.94 -5.43 4.69
C GLU A 16 -16.18 -4.41 5.81
N SER A 17 -16.53 -3.16 5.45
CA SER A 17 -16.75 -2.11 6.42
C SER A 17 -17.97 -2.41 7.31
N LYS A 18 -18.00 -1.79 8.50
CA LYS A 18 -19.19 -1.86 9.38
C LYS A 18 -20.46 -1.35 8.70
N HIS A 19 -20.34 -0.40 7.76
CA HIS A 19 -21.47 0.09 6.98
C HIS A 19 -22.02 -0.96 6.01
N GLY A 20 -21.15 -1.67 5.28
CA GLY A 20 -21.58 -2.74 4.38
C GLY A 20 -22.17 -3.94 5.12
N VAL A 21 -21.57 -4.30 6.26
CA VAL A 21 -22.12 -5.32 7.17
C VAL A 21 -23.51 -4.92 7.66
N ALA A 22 -23.69 -3.69 8.15
CA ALA A 22 -24.99 -3.19 8.58
C ALA A 22 -26.01 -3.17 7.44
N TYR A 23 -25.61 -2.73 6.24
CA TYR A 23 -26.50 -2.75 5.08
C TYR A 23 -26.95 -4.18 4.73
N ARG A 24 -26.02 -5.14 4.68
CA ARG A 24 -26.35 -6.54 4.40
C ARG A 24 -27.42 -7.07 5.35
N ASP A 25 -27.29 -6.76 6.63
CA ASP A 25 -28.14 -7.31 7.69
C ASP A 25 -29.46 -6.53 7.87
N LEU A 26 -29.49 -5.24 7.47
CA LEU A 26 -30.64 -4.35 7.71
C LEU A 26 -31.35 -3.89 6.43
N LYS A 27 -30.94 -4.32 5.23
CA LYS A 27 -31.50 -3.87 3.94
C LYS A 27 -33.03 -3.99 3.84
N ASP A 28 -33.63 -5.00 4.48
CA ASP A 28 -35.08 -5.23 4.43
C ASP A 28 -35.85 -4.18 5.25
N HIS A 29 -35.15 -3.46 6.15
CA HIS A 29 -35.68 -2.35 6.95
C HIS A 29 -35.40 -0.97 6.33
N MET A 30 -34.76 -0.91 5.15
CA MET A 30 -34.33 0.35 4.52
C MET A 30 -35.29 0.87 3.45
N ASN A 31 -36.41 0.19 3.20
CA ASN A 31 -37.44 0.61 2.24
C ASN A 31 -36.89 0.93 0.82
N LEU A 32 -35.99 0.07 0.32
CA LEU A 32 -35.23 0.30 -0.92
C LEU A 32 -36.09 0.41 -2.19
N ASN A 33 -37.34 -0.04 -2.14
CA ASN A 33 -38.28 0.00 -3.26
C ASN A 33 -39.16 1.27 -3.27
N SER A 34 -38.93 2.20 -2.34
CA SER A 34 -39.71 3.44 -2.25
C SER A 34 -39.43 4.38 -3.41
N LYS A 35 -40.45 5.15 -3.81
CA LYS A 35 -40.33 6.22 -4.82
C LYS A 35 -39.48 7.39 -4.31
N GLU A 36 -39.58 7.68 -3.01
CA GLU A 36 -38.73 8.64 -2.31
C GLU A 36 -37.82 7.89 -1.35
N TRP A 37 -36.52 8.24 -1.36
CA TRP A 37 -35.52 7.56 -0.53
C TRP A 37 -34.51 8.55 0.02
N VAL A 38 -34.90 9.23 1.11
CA VAL A 38 -34.19 10.34 1.75
C VAL A 38 -33.65 9.92 3.11
N LEU A 39 -32.33 10.02 3.29
CA LEU A 39 -31.66 9.72 4.57
C LEU A 39 -32.17 10.65 5.68
N GLY A 40 -32.50 10.08 6.84
CA GLY A 40 -33.06 10.82 7.99
C GLY A 40 -34.58 10.95 7.99
N LYS A 41 -35.24 10.62 6.87
CA LYS A 41 -36.70 10.55 6.75
C LYS A 41 -37.16 9.11 6.55
N ASP A 42 -36.63 8.46 5.50
CA ASP A 42 -37.12 7.15 5.05
C ASP A 42 -36.29 5.99 5.61
N TYR A 43 -35.02 6.23 5.98
CA TYR A 43 -34.12 5.25 6.57
C TYR A 43 -32.97 5.93 7.34
N THR A 44 -32.38 5.20 8.29
CA THR A 44 -31.15 5.56 9.04
C THR A 44 -30.29 4.35 9.43
N GLN A 45 -30.71 3.13 9.07
CA GLN A 45 -30.17 1.87 9.56
C GLN A 45 -28.72 1.62 9.08
N ALA A 46 -28.43 1.91 7.82
CA ALA A 46 -27.10 1.79 7.23
C ALA A 46 -26.98 2.73 6.02
N PRO A 47 -25.79 3.27 5.73
CA PRO A 47 -25.55 3.97 4.47
C PRO A 47 -25.20 3.00 3.35
N THR A 48 -25.51 3.37 2.11
CA THR A 48 -25.05 2.71 0.87
C THR A 48 -24.13 3.63 0.07
N CYS A 49 -23.56 3.13 -1.04
CA CYS A 49 -22.83 3.98 -1.98
C CYS A 49 -23.66 5.18 -2.44
N ALA A 50 -24.93 4.96 -2.77
CA ALA A 50 -25.85 6.02 -3.18
C ALA A 50 -26.12 7.00 -2.03
N THR A 51 -26.36 6.50 -0.81
CA THR A 51 -26.56 7.31 0.40
C THR A 51 -25.47 8.37 0.55
N CYS A 52 -24.21 7.94 0.44
CA CYS A 52 -23.06 8.82 0.64
C CYS A 52 -22.80 9.74 -0.55
N HIS A 53 -22.93 9.26 -1.79
CA HIS A 53 -22.45 10.00 -2.96
C HIS A 53 -23.53 10.75 -3.76
N MET A 54 -24.80 10.34 -3.70
CA MET A 54 -25.82 10.81 -4.65
C MET A 54 -27.17 11.12 -4.01
N SER A 55 -27.62 10.30 -3.07
CA SER A 55 -28.95 10.41 -2.46
C SER A 55 -29.11 11.70 -1.65
N GLY A 56 -30.36 12.17 -1.60
CA GLY A 56 -30.76 13.28 -0.73
C GLY A 56 -30.80 12.88 0.74
N ASN A 57 -30.70 13.89 1.60
CA ASN A 57 -30.80 13.77 3.04
C ASN A 57 -31.60 14.94 3.62
N THR A 58 -32.09 14.83 4.85
CA THR A 58 -32.95 15.88 5.42
C THR A 58 -32.25 17.23 5.62
N GLN A 59 -30.92 17.27 5.72
CA GLN A 59 -30.16 18.53 5.83
C GLN A 59 -29.96 19.25 4.49
N ASN A 60 -30.21 18.57 3.36
CA ASN A 60 -30.15 19.18 2.03
C ASN A 60 -31.51 19.24 1.32
N ASP A 61 -32.61 19.25 2.10
CA ASP A 61 -34.00 19.23 1.62
C ASP A 61 -34.33 18.00 0.76
N GLY A 62 -33.61 16.90 0.93
CA GLY A 62 -33.80 15.69 0.13
C GLY A 62 -33.30 15.81 -1.32
N LYS A 63 -32.46 16.82 -1.64
CA LYS A 63 -31.93 17.03 -3.00
C LYS A 63 -30.95 15.90 -3.39
N ILE A 64 -31.25 15.23 -4.50
CA ILE A 64 -30.41 14.20 -5.12
C ILE A 64 -29.44 14.87 -6.10
N THR A 65 -28.20 14.36 -6.17
CA THR A 65 -27.22 14.74 -7.19
C THR A 65 -26.89 13.55 -8.09
N HIS A 66 -26.72 13.81 -9.39
CA HIS A 66 -26.17 12.85 -10.34
C HIS A 66 -24.66 13.03 -10.55
N ASP A 67 -24.04 14.00 -9.88
CA ASP A 67 -22.60 14.18 -9.81
C ASP A 67 -22.06 13.52 -8.52
N PRO A 68 -21.41 12.35 -8.59
CA PRO A 68 -20.84 11.68 -7.43
C PRO A 68 -19.60 12.40 -6.87
N GLY A 69 -19.01 13.34 -7.63
CA GLY A 69 -17.88 14.18 -7.23
C GLY A 69 -18.25 15.35 -6.33
N ARG A 70 -19.56 15.57 -6.09
CA ARG A 70 -20.06 16.68 -5.27
C ARG A 70 -19.64 16.59 -3.80
N ARG A 71 -19.41 15.38 -3.29
CA ARG A 71 -19.07 15.13 -1.87
C ARG A 71 -17.67 14.56 -1.65
N ILE A 72 -16.80 14.63 -2.66
CA ILE A 72 -15.44 14.06 -2.60
C ILE A 72 -14.46 15.19 -2.26
N SER A 73 -13.78 15.13 -1.10
CA SER A 73 -12.79 16.14 -0.71
C SER A 73 -11.36 15.83 -1.18
N TRP A 74 -11.08 14.59 -1.58
CA TRP A 74 -9.76 14.14 -2.04
C TRP A 74 -9.87 13.31 -3.32
N THR A 75 -9.00 13.55 -4.29
CA THR A 75 -8.80 12.61 -5.40
C THR A 75 -7.66 11.67 -5.07
N ASN A 76 -8.00 10.39 -4.88
CA ASN A 76 -7.04 9.33 -4.57
C ASN A 76 -6.51 8.61 -5.82
N ARG A 77 -7.02 8.96 -7.01
CA ARG A 77 -6.61 8.40 -8.31
C ARG A 77 -5.15 8.72 -8.69
N PRO A 78 -4.63 9.94 -8.55
CA PRO A 78 -3.24 10.24 -8.93
C PRO A 78 -2.22 9.59 -7.97
N PRO A 79 -0.92 9.50 -8.38
CA PRO A 79 0.14 8.97 -7.52
C PRO A 79 0.25 9.73 -6.19
N ILE A 80 0.09 11.06 -6.25
CA ILE A 80 0.04 11.96 -5.10
C ILE A 80 -1.39 12.52 -5.05
N SER A 81 -2.09 12.25 -3.95
CA SER A 81 -3.48 12.68 -3.80
C SER A 81 -3.56 14.20 -3.65
N GLN A 82 -4.63 14.77 -4.23
CA GLN A 82 -4.86 16.21 -4.21
C GLN A 82 -6.24 16.49 -3.62
N VAL A 83 -6.38 17.65 -2.97
CA VAL A 83 -7.69 18.13 -2.57
C VAL A 83 -8.56 18.39 -3.79
N MET A 84 -9.85 18.09 -3.68
CA MET A 84 -10.81 18.20 -4.79
C MET A 84 -11.41 19.59 -4.88
N ASP A 85 -10.57 20.59 -5.13
CA ASP A 85 -11.07 21.88 -5.61
C ASP A 85 -11.39 21.77 -7.09
N THR A 86 -12.59 22.18 -7.50
CA THR A 86 -13.01 22.11 -8.89
C THR A 86 -13.46 23.47 -9.44
N ASP A 87 -13.19 23.70 -10.72
CA ASP A 87 -13.75 24.83 -11.46
C ASP A 87 -15.26 24.66 -11.74
N LEU A 88 -15.87 25.63 -12.42
CA LEU A 88 -17.30 25.61 -12.76
C LEU A 88 -17.71 24.42 -13.63
N ASN A 89 -16.76 23.78 -14.33
CA ASN A 89 -17.00 22.63 -15.17
C ASN A 89 -16.68 21.30 -14.46
N GLY A 90 -16.38 21.35 -13.16
CA GLY A 90 -16.04 20.16 -12.38
C GLY A 90 -14.61 19.64 -12.61
N LYS A 91 -13.75 20.39 -13.30
CA LYS A 91 -12.35 20.01 -13.50
C LYS A 91 -11.54 20.34 -12.26
N VAL A 92 -10.68 19.41 -11.83
CA VAL A 92 -9.77 19.62 -10.70
C VAL A 92 -8.82 20.79 -10.99
N VAL A 93 -8.79 21.76 -10.09
CA VAL A 93 -7.86 22.88 -10.13
C VAL A 93 -6.50 22.39 -9.66
N THR A 94 -5.50 22.40 -10.55
CA THR A 94 -4.12 21.96 -10.27
C THR A 94 -3.14 23.11 -10.07
N GLU A 95 -3.62 24.36 -10.12
CA GLU A 95 -2.80 25.54 -9.84
C GLU A 95 -2.25 25.47 -8.40
N THR A 96 -0.96 25.71 -8.27
CA THR A 96 -0.20 25.60 -7.02
C THR A 96 -0.05 26.94 -6.32
N ASP A 97 -0.07 28.05 -7.06
CA ASP A 97 -0.05 29.39 -6.46
C ASP A 97 -1.37 29.64 -5.70
N PRO A 98 -1.34 29.91 -4.38
CA PRO A 98 -2.57 30.02 -3.58
C PRO A 98 -3.52 31.11 -4.07
N ALA A 99 -2.98 32.26 -4.50
CA ALA A 99 -3.79 33.41 -4.91
C ALA A 99 -4.49 33.16 -6.24
N LYS A 100 -3.78 32.60 -7.23
CA LYS A 100 -4.37 32.19 -8.52
C LYS A 100 -5.30 31.01 -8.36
N ARG A 101 -4.96 30.05 -7.50
CA ARG A 101 -5.83 28.90 -7.21
C ARG A 101 -7.18 29.38 -6.73
N GLN A 102 -7.21 30.28 -5.76
CA GLN A 102 -8.46 30.78 -5.16
C GLN A 102 -9.43 31.39 -6.20
N SER A 103 -8.92 32.07 -7.23
CA SER A 103 -9.77 32.65 -8.28
C SER A 103 -10.31 31.62 -9.29
N LEU A 104 -9.77 30.40 -9.30
CA LEU A 104 -10.17 29.32 -10.20
C LEU A 104 -11.13 28.31 -9.54
N VAL A 105 -11.18 28.27 -8.19
CA VAL A 105 -12.04 27.34 -7.46
C VAL A 105 -13.48 27.83 -7.45
N ALA A 106 -14.38 27.03 -8.03
CA ALA A 106 -15.83 27.24 -7.93
C ALA A 106 -16.47 26.39 -6.83
N HIS A 107 -15.93 25.19 -6.59
CA HIS A 107 -16.36 24.30 -5.51
C HIS A 107 -15.13 23.80 -4.76
N SER A 108 -14.99 24.28 -3.51
CA SER A 108 -13.86 23.94 -2.65
C SER A 108 -13.97 22.53 -2.09
N TRP A 109 -12.84 21.91 -1.77
CA TRP A 109 -12.83 20.61 -1.09
C TRP A 109 -13.49 20.68 0.30
N GLU A 110 -13.41 21.84 0.98
CA GLU A 110 -14.06 22.09 2.27
C GLU A 110 -15.58 22.06 2.15
N ASP A 111 -16.14 22.70 1.11
CA ASP A 111 -17.58 22.65 0.84
C ASP A 111 -18.03 21.22 0.57
N LYS A 112 -17.30 20.51 -0.31
CA LYS A 112 -17.57 19.09 -0.61
C LYS A 112 -17.50 18.22 0.65
N ARG A 113 -16.56 18.50 1.55
CA ARG A 113 -16.47 17.81 2.84
C ARG A 113 -17.66 18.12 3.73
N ASN A 114 -18.07 19.37 3.81
CA ASN A 114 -19.24 19.76 4.61
C ASN A 114 -20.52 19.09 4.07
N GLU A 115 -20.67 18.99 2.74
CA GLU A 115 -21.75 18.23 2.12
C GLU A 115 -21.70 16.73 2.51
N MET A 116 -20.52 16.10 2.56
CA MET A 116 -20.38 14.74 3.07
C MET A 116 -20.74 14.62 4.56
N LYS A 117 -20.25 15.55 5.39
CA LYS A 117 -20.53 15.56 6.85
C LYS A 117 -22.02 15.66 7.17
N GLN A 118 -22.82 16.33 6.34
CA GLN A 118 -24.27 16.33 6.48
C GLN A 118 -24.84 14.91 6.44
N VAL A 119 -24.36 14.05 5.53
CA VAL A 119 -24.75 12.63 5.46
C VAL A 119 -24.39 11.94 6.78
N CYS A 120 -23.13 12.04 7.19
CA CYS A 120 -22.59 11.36 8.39
C CYS A 120 -23.36 11.74 9.66
N SER A 121 -23.80 13.00 9.77
CA SER A 121 -24.43 13.57 10.96
C SER A 121 -25.85 13.06 11.22
N HIS A 122 -26.45 12.27 10.30
CA HIS A 122 -27.72 11.61 10.56
C HIS A 122 -27.59 10.43 11.52
N CYS A 123 -26.39 9.85 11.65
CA CYS A 123 -26.16 8.66 12.47
C CYS A 123 -25.01 8.85 13.50
N HIS A 124 -24.08 9.78 13.25
CA HIS A 124 -22.90 9.98 14.08
C HIS A 124 -22.83 11.37 14.71
N THR A 125 -22.21 11.47 15.89
CA THR A 125 -21.99 12.75 16.56
C THR A 125 -20.92 13.57 15.83
N PRO A 126 -20.98 14.92 15.89
CA PRO A 126 -20.01 15.78 15.23
C PRO A 126 -18.54 15.47 15.58
N ASN A 127 -18.28 15.12 16.85
CA ASN A 127 -16.92 14.75 17.29
C ASN A 127 -16.40 13.51 16.57
N TYR A 128 -17.23 12.48 16.42
CA TYR A 128 -16.86 11.27 15.69
C TYR A 128 -16.58 11.57 14.21
N VAL A 129 -17.47 12.32 13.56
CA VAL A 129 -17.34 12.70 12.15
C VAL A 129 -16.07 13.53 11.90
N ASN A 130 -15.78 14.50 12.78
CA ASN A 130 -14.58 15.33 12.66
C ASN A 130 -13.30 14.52 12.90
N ALA A 131 -13.29 13.61 13.89
CA ALA A 131 -12.16 12.73 14.15
C ALA A 131 -11.87 11.79 12.96
N PHE A 132 -12.92 11.20 12.36
CA PHE A 132 -12.80 10.38 11.16
C PHE A 132 -12.12 11.14 10.01
N HIS A 133 -12.64 12.34 9.67
CA HIS A 133 -12.05 13.10 8.57
C HIS A 133 -10.63 13.55 8.86
N LYS A 134 -10.30 13.90 10.11
CA LYS A 134 -8.92 14.20 10.50
C LYS A 134 -8.01 12.98 10.30
N GLN A 135 -8.43 11.79 10.75
CA GLN A 135 -7.66 10.57 10.56
C GLN A 135 -7.45 10.28 9.07
N TYR A 136 -8.48 10.47 8.24
CA TYR A 136 -8.36 10.29 6.80
C TYR A 136 -7.39 11.29 6.16
N ASP A 137 -7.44 12.56 6.54
CA ASP A 137 -6.49 13.57 6.05
C ASP A 137 -5.05 13.23 6.43
N ASP A 138 -4.81 12.94 7.71
CA ASP A 138 -3.49 12.59 8.22
C ASP A 138 -2.95 11.33 7.50
N PHE A 139 -3.82 10.36 7.20
CA PHE A 139 -3.46 9.16 6.44
C PHE A 139 -3.02 9.50 5.00
N VAL A 140 -3.80 10.31 4.29
CA VAL A 140 -3.48 10.73 2.92
C VAL A 140 -2.18 11.52 2.90
N VAL A 141 -1.99 12.44 3.85
CA VAL A 141 -0.75 13.21 3.99
C VAL A 141 0.43 12.30 4.29
N ASN A 142 0.30 11.35 5.22
CA ASN A 142 1.36 10.39 5.52
C ASN A 142 1.76 9.58 4.28
N TYR A 143 0.79 9.02 3.54
CA TYR A 143 1.08 8.33 2.28
C TYR A 143 1.81 9.26 1.28
N ASN A 144 1.30 10.49 1.11
CA ASN A 144 1.81 11.45 0.14
C ASN A 144 3.26 11.86 0.44
N GLU A 145 3.56 12.23 1.69
CA GLU A 145 4.87 12.77 2.09
C GLU A 145 5.92 11.67 2.30
N LYS A 146 5.50 10.51 2.79
CA LYS A 146 6.42 9.42 3.13
C LYS A 146 6.78 8.54 1.93
N PHE A 147 5.84 8.32 1.01
CA PHE A 147 6.03 7.33 -0.06
C PHE A 147 5.87 7.94 -1.46
N ALA A 148 4.74 8.57 -1.77
CA ALA A 148 4.47 8.98 -3.15
C ALA A 148 5.36 10.12 -3.66
N LYS A 149 5.51 11.20 -2.89
CA LYS A 149 6.40 12.31 -3.30
C LYS A 149 7.87 11.85 -3.39
N PRO A 150 8.43 11.12 -2.40
CA PRO A 150 9.79 10.58 -2.51
C PRO A 150 9.97 9.61 -3.68
N GLY A 151 9.09 8.63 -3.85
CA GLY A 151 9.17 7.65 -4.93
C GLY A 151 9.09 8.33 -6.30
N LYS A 152 8.18 9.30 -6.46
CA LYS A 152 8.10 10.09 -7.69
C LYS A 152 9.38 10.87 -7.96
N LYS A 153 9.99 11.49 -6.94
CA LYS A 153 11.26 12.22 -7.10
C LYS A 153 12.40 11.30 -7.56
N ILE A 154 12.47 10.08 -7.03
CA ILE A 154 13.46 9.08 -7.45
C ILE A 154 13.26 8.74 -8.94
N MET A 155 12.04 8.39 -9.33
CA MET A 155 11.71 8.06 -10.72
C MET A 155 11.96 9.23 -11.68
N ASP A 156 11.55 10.44 -11.30
CA ASP A 156 11.78 11.65 -12.10
C ASP A 156 13.28 11.93 -12.29
N LEU A 157 14.09 11.73 -11.25
CA LEU A 157 15.54 11.96 -11.31
C LEU A 157 16.25 10.90 -12.15
N LEU A 158 15.89 9.62 -12.00
CA LEU A 158 16.40 8.54 -12.84
C LEU A 158 16.14 8.82 -14.33
N ALA A 159 14.91 9.23 -14.67
CA ALA A 159 14.56 9.63 -16.03
C ALA A 159 15.34 10.88 -16.50
N ALA A 160 15.45 11.91 -15.65
CA ALA A 160 16.16 13.15 -15.98
C ALA A 160 17.66 12.93 -16.24
N GLN A 161 18.26 11.97 -15.52
CA GLN A 161 19.66 11.56 -15.70
C GLN A 161 19.86 10.58 -16.86
N SER A 162 18.79 10.25 -17.60
CA SER A 162 18.83 9.23 -18.66
C SER A 162 19.34 7.87 -18.17
N LEU A 163 19.00 7.52 -16.91
CA LEU A 163 19.28 6.22 -16.30
C LEU A 163 18.13 5.22 -16.49
N LEU A 164 17.03 5.68 -17.11
CA LEU A 164 15.93 4.85 -17.60
C LEU A 164 15.86 4.97 -19.11
N THR A 165 15.27 3.97 -19.76
CA THR A 165 14.97 4.06 -21.18
C THR A 165 13.85 5.07 -21.45
N LYS A 166 13.65 5.40 -22.73
CA LYS A 166 12.52 6.26 -23.15
C LYS A 166 11.22 5.48 -23.31
N THR A 167 11.31 4.16 -23.45
CA THR A 167 10.14 3.30 -23.53
C THR A 167 9.55 3.23 -22.13
N GLN A 168 8.23 3.27 -22.01
CA GLN A 168 7.58 3.15 -20.72
C GLN A 168 7.22 1.69 -20.47
N PHE A 169 7.33 1.27 -19.21
CA PHE A 169 7.00 -0.07 -18.74
C PHE A 169 7.87 -1.17 -19.36
N ASP A 170 9.11 -0.85 -19.77
CA ASP A 170 10.08 -1.84 -20.21
C ASP A 170 11.11 -2.19 -19.14
N GLU A 171 11.17 -1.41 -18.05
CA GLU A 171 12.04 -1.65 -16.90
C GLU A 171 11.23 -2.02 -15.65
N GLU A 172 11.75 -2.96 -14.85
CA GLU A 172 11.05 -3.50 -13.67
C GLU A 172 10.72 -2.42 -12.64
N ILE A 173 11.63 -1.46 -12.44
CA ILE A 173 11.41 -0.35 -11.51
C ILE A 173 10.19 0.52 -11.87
N GLU A 174 9.84 0.61 -13.15
CA GLU A 174 8.64 1.33 -13.59
C GLU A 174 7.36 0.60 -13.18
N TRP A 175 7.36 -0.74 -13.24
CA TRP A 175 6.28 -1.58 -12.75
C TRP A 175 6.17 -1.52 -11.23
N THR A 176 7.28 -1.60 -10.52
CA THR A 176 7.34 -1.43 -9.05
C THR A 176 6.76 -0.09 -8.63
N TRP A 177 7.18 1.00 -9.28
CA TRP A 177 6.61 2.33 -9.04
C TRP A 177 5.11 2.35 -9.35
N PHE A 178 4.69 1.78 -10.48
CA PHE A 178 3.28 1.71 -10.85
C PHE A 178 2.44 0.98 -9.81
N TYR A 179 2.84 -0.21 -9.36
CA TYR A 179 2.11 -0.95 -8.34
C TYR A 179 2.02 -0.20 -7.01
N LEU A 180 3.14 0.42 -6.58
CA LEU A 180 3.22 1.25 -5.37
C LEU A 180 2.09 2.25 -5.30
N TRP A 181 1.91 3.07 -6.34
CA TRP A 181 0.93 4.14 -6.27
C TRP A 181 -0.44 3.76 -6.82
N HIS A 182 -0.50 2.93 -7.88
CA HIS A 182 -1.72 2.60 -8.63
C HIS A 182 -2.56 1.55 -7.92
N HIS A 183 -1.94 0.51 -7.38
CA HIS A 183 -2.66 -0.54 -6.66
C HIS A 183 -2.63 -0.25 -5.17
N GLU A 184 -1.49 -0.40 -4.54
CA GLU A 184 -1.38 -0.50 -3.09
C GLU A 184 -1.69 0.86 -2.46
N GLY A 185 -1.15 1.93 -3.04
CA GLY A 185 -1.46 3.30 -2.64
C GLY A 185 -2.95 3.63 -2.78
N ARG A 186 -3.56 3.33 -3.94
CA ARG A 186 -5.00 3.59 -4.12
C ARG A 186 -5.83 2.78 -3.13
N ARG A 187 -5.53 1.49 -2.93
CA ARG A 187 -6.19 0.64 -1.94
C ARG A 187 -6.10 1.24 -0.54
N ALA A 188 -4.91 1.62 -0.11
CA ALA A 188 -4.67 2.25 1.18
C ALA A 188 -5.58 3.47 1.42
N ARG A 189 -5.59 4.42 0.48
CA ARG A 189 -6.33 5.68 0.62
C ARG A 189 -7.83 5.50 0.50
N HIS A 190 -8.30 4.62 -0.39
CA HIS A 190 -9.72 4.29 -0.47
C HIS A 190 -10.19 3.54 0.78
N GLY A 191 -9.39 2.61 1.29
CA GLY A 191 -9.69 1.87 2.52
C GLY A 191 -9.84 2.81 3.72
N ALA A 192 -8.91 3.75 3.88
CA ALA A 192 -9.00 4.80 4.89
C ALA A 192 -10.25 5.69 4.74
N SER A 193 -10.65 6.00 3.50
CA SER A 193 -11.80 6.87 3.20
C SER A 193 -13.18 6.26 3.50
N MET A 194 -13.26 4.93 3.66
CA MET A 194 -14.52 4.20 3.80
C MET A 194 -14.50 3.17 4.94
N MET A 195 -13.60 3.35 5.92
CA MET A 195 -13.54 2.55 7.16
C MET A 195 -13.29 1.04 6.93
N ALA A 196 -12.41 0.74 5.98
CA ALA A 196 -11.92 -0.61 5.67
C ALA A 196 -10.48 -0.76 6.16
N PRO A 197 -10.26 -1.21 7.42
CA PRO A 197 -8.94 -1.24 8.02
C PRO A 197 -7.99 -2.22 7.33
N ASP A 198 -8.50 -3.30 6.75
CA ASP A 198 -7.69 -4.30 6.05
C ASP A 198 -7.15 -3.72 4.73
N TYR A 199 -8.02 -3.07 3.94
CA TYR A 199 -7.59 -2.32 2.75
C TYR A 199 -6.72 -1.10 3.06
N ALA A 200 -6.94 -0.44 4.19
CA ALA A 200 -6.07 0.67 4.61
C ALA A 200 -4.66 0.17 4.96
N HIS A 201 -4.56 -1.02 5.57
CA HIS A 201 -3.32 -1.54 6.12
C HIS A 201 -2.73 -2.68 5.27
N TRP A 202 -3.25 -3.90 5.38
CA TRP A 202 -2.65 -5.11 4.80
C TRP A 202 -2.62 -5.10 3.27
N HIS A 203 -3.73 -4.75 2.63
CA HIS A 203 -3.78 -4.57 1.16
C HIS A 203 -3.38 -3.16 0.70
N GLY A 204 -2.86 -2.34 1.61
CA GLY A 204 -2.60 -0.93 1.41
C GLY A 204 -1.22 -0.56 1.92
N MET A 205 -1.15 0.12 3.07
CA MET A 205 0.12 0.68 3.56
C MET A 205 1.23 -0.34 3.83
N TYR A 206 0.89 -1.59 4.15
CA TYR A 206 1.86 -2.67 4.30
C TYR A 206 2.58 -2.93 2.96
N GLU A 207 1.82 -3.18 1.90
CA GLU A 207 2.38 -3.41 0.55
C GLU A 207 3.06 -2.15 0.00
N VAL A 208 2.51 -0.94 0.25
CA VAL A 208 3.19 0.32 -0.13
C VAL A 208 4.58 0.41 0.52
N ALA A 209 4.68 0.08 1.80
CA ALA A 209 5.96 0.12 2.50
C ALA A 209 6.91 -0.95 1.95
N GLU A 210 6.43 -2.17 1.75
CA GLU A 210 7.21 -3.27 1.19
C GLU A 210 7.76 -2.92 -0.20
N ARG A 211 6.93 -2.47 -1.15
CA ARG A 211 7.40 -1.97 -2.45
C ARG A 211 8.42 -0.85 -2.34
N PHE A 212 8.21 0.10 -1.42
CA PHE A 212 9.11 1.24 -1.29
C PHE A 212 10.49 0.82 -0.78
N TYR A 213 10.55 0.07 0.32
CA TYR A 213 11.80 -0.25 1.00
C TYR A 213 12.51 -1.48 0.42
N MET A 214 11.77 -2.48 -0.01
CA MET A 214 12.32 -3.76 -0.44
C MET A 214 12.53 -3.85 -1.94
N GLU A 215 11.85 -3.01 -2.74
CA GLU A 215 11.96 -3.06 -4.20
C GLU A 215 12.45 -1.74 -4.80
N LEU A 216 11.69 -0.64 -4.68
CA LEU A 216 11.97 0.62 -5.35
C LEU A 216 13.36 1.18 -4.98
N ILE A 217 13.68 1.23 -3.68
CA ILE A 217 14.98 1.74 -3.22
C ILE A 217 16.14 0.83 -3.67
N PRO A 218 16.11 -0.50 -3.42
CA PRO A 218 17.15 -1.40 -3.92
C PRO A 218 17.34 -1.36 -5.43
N MET A 219 16.25 -1.40 -6.21
CA MET A 219 16.31 -1.31 -7.68
C MET A 219 16.93 0.00 -8.14
N ALA A 220 16.55 1.13 -7.52
CA ALA A 220 17.16 2.42 -7.85
C ALA A 220 18.68 2.41 -7.57
N ARG A 221 19.12 1.80 -6.46
CA ARG A 221 20.55 1.65 -6.13
C ARG A 221 21.29 0.69 -7.08
N GLU A 222 20.62 -0.34 -7.58
CA GLU A 222 21.20 -1.24 -8.59
C GLU A 222 21.40 -0.50 -9.92
N ILE A 223 20.44 0.32 -10.33
CA ILE A 223 20.57 1.19 -11.50
C ILE A 223 21.75 2.16 -11.32
N THR A 224 21.89 2.79 -10.14
CA THR A 224 23.03 3.68 -9.88
C THR A 224 24.36 2.94 -9.81
N HIS A 225 24.38 1.69 -9.35
CA HIS A 225 25.57 0.84 -9.40
C HIS A 225 26.02 0.59 -10.85
N HIS A 226 25.13 0.12 -11.72
CA HIS A 226 25.45 -0.09 -13.14
C HIS A 226 25.80 1.21 -13.87
N ALA A 227 25.15 2.31 -13.53
CA ALA A 227 25.48 3.63 -14.07
C ALA A 227 26.95 4.01 -13.77
N ARG A 228 27.47 3.71 -12.58
CA ARG A 228 28.88 3.95 -12.25
C ARG A 228 29.82 3.12 -13.10
N GLU A 229 29.51 1.83 -13.29
CA GLU A 229 30.32 0.92 -14.11
C GLU A 229 30.37 1.36 -15.58
N ASN A 230 29.32 2.04 -16.04
CA ASN A 230 29.19 2.53 -17.42
C ASN A 230 29.58 4.00 -17.60
N GLY A 231 30.31 4.60 -16.64
CA GLY A 231 30.86 5.95 -16.76
C GLY A 231 29.87 7.09 -16.46
N GLN A 232 28.72 6.80 -15.86
CA GLN A 232 27.70 7.77 -15.42
C GLN A 232 27.76 8.01 -13.91
N ALA A 233 28.98 8.13 -13.34
CA ALA A 233 29.19 8.23 -11.90
C ALA A 233 28.51 9.45 -11.25
N ASP A 234 28.52 10.60 -11.92
CA ASP A 234 27.90 11.84 -11.40
C ASP A 234 26.37 11.74 -11.34
N ALA A 235 25.77 11.08 -12.34
CA ALA A 235 24.33 10.81 -12.37
C ALA A 235 23.93 9.84 -11.26
N ALA A 236 24.70 8.75 -11.10
CA ALA A 236 24.53 7.79 -10.01
C ALA A 236 24.62 8.43 -8.63
N ALA A 237 25.62 9.31 -8.42
CA ALA A 237 25.81 10.00 -7.14
C ALA A 237 24.62 10.90 -6.78
N GLN A 238 24.05 11.62 -7.74
CA GLN A 238 22.88 12.48 -7.49
C GLN A 238 21.64 11.68 -7.06
N VAL A 239 21.41 10.51 -7.66
CA VAL A 239 20.28 9.64 -7.29
C VAL A 239 20.49 9.04 -5.91
N ASP A 240 21.69 8.54 -5.61
CA ASP A 240 21.99 7.99 -4.30
C ASP A 240 21.92 9.04 -3.19
N GLU A 241 22.41 10.27 -3.44
CA GLU A 241 22.27 11.39 -2.50
C GLU A 241 20.79 11.72 -2.24
N LEU A 242 19.95 11.70 -3.28
CA LEU A 242 18.50 11.87 -3.11
C LEU A 242 17.91 10.76 -2.23
N ILE A 243 18.23 9.49 -2.51
CA ILE A 243 17.74 8.34 -1.73
C ILE A 243 18.19 8.44 -0.27
N ASP A 244 19.46 8.75 -0.03
CA ASP A 244 20.02 8.91 1.32
C ASP A 244 19.34 10.06 2.07
N SER A 245 19.09 11.19 1.39
CA SER A 245 18.38 12.33 2.00
C SER A 245 16.93 11.99 2.37
N ILE A 246 16.26 11.13 1.59
CA ILE A 246 14.90 10.65 1.87
C ILE A 246 14.93 9.76 3.11
N LEU A 247 15.86 8.79 3.16
CA LEU A 247 15.97 7.80 4.24
C LEU A 247 16.52 8.38 5.56
N ALA A 248 17.21 9.52 5.49
CA ALA A 248 17.64 10.25 6.67
C ALA A 248 16.49 10.95 7.43
N ARG A 249 15.29 11.05 6.84
CA ARG A 249 14.15 11.70 7.51
C ARG A 249 13.62 10.83 8.68
N PRO A 250 13.12 11.45 9.77
CA PRO A 250 12.74 10.72 11.00
C PRO A 250 11.75 9.56 10.79
N GLU A 251 10.84 9.67 9.83
CA GLU A 251 9.83 8.66 9.53
C GLU A 251 10.37 7.34 8.96
N HIS A 252 11.65 7.30 8.55
CA HIS A 252 12.34 6.12 8.02
C HIS A 252 13.34 5.52 9.03
N GLU A 253 13.53 6.15 10.20
CA GLU A 253 14.57 5.76 11.17
C GLU A 253 14.47 4.30 11.62
N TRP A 254 13.26 3.75 11.70
CA TRP A 254 13.04 2.34 12.05
C TRP A 254 13.69 1.38 11.07
N PHE A 255 13.71 1.71 9.77
CA PHE A 255 14.29 0.89 8.72
C PHE A 255 15.81 0.99 8.73
N GLU A 256 16.34 2.22 8.81
CA GLU A 256 17.78 2.47 8.85
C GLU A 256 18.46 1.89 10.09
N LYS A 257 17.81 1.97 11.26
CA LYS A 257 18.31 1.31 12.49
C LYS A 257 18.46 -0.18 12.31
N GLN A 258 17.46 -0.85 11.72
CA GLN A 258 17.50 -2.29 11.50
C GLN A 258 18.54 -2.68 10.46
N LYS A 259 18.68 -1.91 9.38
CA LYS A 259 19.73 -2.11 8.39
C LYS A 259 21.12 -2.00 9.00
N LYS A 260 21.38 -0.97 9.80
CA LYS A 260 22.66 -0.82 10.50
C LYS A 260 22.95 -1.99 11.43
N LEU A 261 21.96 -2.45 12.20
CA LEU A 261 22.13 -3.63 13.06
C LEU A 261 22.46 -4.89 12.25
N ALA A 262 21.85 -5.06 11.07
CA ALA A 262 22.13 -6.17 10.18
C ALA A 262 23.55 -6.08 9.58
N ASP A 263 23.98 -4.89 9.15
CA ASP A 263 25.32 -4.64 8.62
C ASP A 263 26.40 -4.89 9.70
N ASP A 264 26.18 -4.39 10.92
CA ASP A 264 27.07 -4.62 12.06
C ASP A 264 27.17 -6.13 12.41
N ALA A 265 26.06 -6.87 12.32
CA ALA A 265 26.04 -8.32 12.52
C ALA A 265 26.77 -9.08 11.40
N ALA A 266 26.62 -8.67 10.14
CA ALA A 266 27.32 -9.27 9.00
C ALA A 266 28.83 -9.00 9.05
N ALA A 267 29.24 -7.79 9.43
CA ALA A 267 30.64 -7.43 9.63
C ALA A 267 31.29 -8.23 10.77
N ASN A 268 30.57 -8.45 11.88
CA ASN A 268 31.05 -9.28 12.98
C ASN A 268 31.15 -10.77 12.60
N THR A 269 30.26 -11.26 11.75
CA THR A 269 30.28 -12.66 11.28
C THR A 269 31.45 -12.91 10.32
N THR A 270 31.72 -11.96 9.41
CA THR A 270 32.86 -12.04 8.48
C THR A 270 34.22 -11.91 9.20
N ALA A 271 34.30 -11.08 10.26
CA ALA A 271 35.48 -10.99 11.11
C ALA A 271 35.76 -12.27 11.91
N ALA A 272 34.72 -12.97 12.39
CA ALA A 272 34.86 -14.22 13.14
C ALA A 272 35.34 -15.42 12.30
N VAL A 273 35.14 -15.38 10.98
CA VAL A 273 35.61 -16.42 10.04
C VAL A 273 37.08 -16.21 9.62
N ALA A 274 37.64 -15.01 9.82
CA ALA A 274 39.02 -14.67 9.46
C ALA A 274 40.07 -15.03 10.53
N VAL A 275 39.84 -16.10 11.31
CA VAL A 275 40.89 -16.63 12.21
C VAL A 275 41.94 -17.34 11.34
N PRO A 276 43.23 -16.95 11.39
CA PRO A 276 44.27 -17.62 10.62
C PRO A 276 44.43 -19.06 11.11
N VAL A 277 44.42 -20.02 10.18
CA VAL A 277 44.76 -21.42 10.46
C VAL A 277 46.17 -21.45 11.04
N SER A 278 46.28 -21.66 12.35
CA SER A 278 47.55 -21.98 12.99
C SER A 278 47.99 -23.36 12.50
N GLN A 279 49.27 -23.48 12.12
CA GLN A 279 49.84 -24.73 11.63
C GLN A 279 49.64 -25.86 12.66
N PRO A 280 49.41 -27.10 12.20
CA PRO A 280 49.21 -28.21 13.12
C PRO A 280 50.51 -28.47 13.92
N PRO A 281 50.39 -28.89 15.19
CA PRO A 281 51.55 -29.14 16.03
C PRO A 281 52.35 -30.33 15.49
N VAL A 282 53.67 -30.20 15.54
CA VAL A 282 54.64 -31.27 15.21
C VAL A 282 54.56 -32.34 16.30
N GLU A 283 54.24 -33.58 15.93
CA GLU A 283 54.23 -34.72 16.85
C GLU A 283 55.66 -35.08 17.32
N PRO A 284 55.86 -35.41 18.62
CA PRO A 284 57.12 -35.98 19.10
C PRO A 284 57.19 -37.51 18.83
N PRO A 285 58.39 -38.11 18.82
CA PRO A 285 58.56 -39.49 18.39
C PRO A 285 58.05 -40.50 19.42
N LEU A 286 57.48 -41.59 18.90
CA LEU A 286 56.95 -42.74 19.61
C LEU A 286 58.05 -43.59 20.27
N ASP A 287 57.93 -43.80 21.58
CA ASP A 287 58.56 -44.93 22.28
C ASP A 287 57.46 -45.92 22.72
N THR A 288 57.76 -47.21 22.59
CA THR A 288 56.88 -48.36 22.85
C THR A 288 57.38 -49.15 24.09
N PRO A 289 56.71 -50.22 24.59
CA PRO A 289 55.84 -50.11 25.76
C PRO A 289 56.16 -51.12 26.89
N ALA A 290 55.66 -50.86 28.09
CA ALA A 290 55.41 -51.85 29.16
C ALA A 290 54.49 -51.17 30.18
N GLY A 291 53.45 -51.74 30.78
CA GLY A 291 52.84 -53.06 30.81
C GLY A 291 51.76 -53.00 31.92
N SER A 292 50.84 -53.98 31.91
CA SER A 292 49.90 -54.38 32.98
C SER A 292 48.80 -53.40 33.45
N SER A 293 47.55 -53.86 33.22
CA SER A 293 46.26 -53.52 33.86
C SER A 293 46.21 -53.90 35.37
N PRO A 294 45.08 -53.81 36.12
CA PRO A 294 43.71 -53.34 35.80
C PRO A 294 43.02 -52.46 36.90
N GLU A 295 41.78 -52.04 36.57
CA GLU A 295 40.61 -51.78 37.44
C GLU A 295 40.73 -50.94 38.74
N GLU A 296 39.91 -49.89 38.87
CA GLU A 296 38.74 -49.91 39.78
C GLU A 296 37.91 -48.62 39.68
N ALA A 297 36.62 -48.79 39.91
CA ALA A 297 35.59 -47.77 39.98
C ALA A 297 35.60 -47.01 41.31
N SER A 298 35.23 -45.73 41.34
CA SER A 298 34.45 -45.16 42.45
C SER A 298 33.96 -43.75 42.16
N THR A 299 32.63 -43.62 42.12
CA THR A 299 31.79 -42.61 42.80
C THR A 299 32.15 -41.12 42.76
N GLY A 300 31.15 -40.30 42.43
CA GLY A 300 30.75 -39.25 43.36
C GLY A 300 30.45 -37.88 42.78
N ASN A 301 29.15 -37.67 42.58
CA ASN A 301 28.38 -36.48 42.97
C ASN A 301 28.25 -35.28 42.01
N GLU A 302 26.97 -35.07 41.62
CA GLU A 302 26.16 -33.83 41.69
C GLU A 302 26.79 -32.52 41.16
N ASN A 303 26.15 -31.71 40.32
CA ASN A 303 24.73 -31.44 40.15
C ASN A 303 24.51 -30.54 38.90
N SER A 304 23.25 -30.51 38.46
CA SER A 304 22.53 -29.39 37.82
C SER A 304 22.16 -29.49 36.32
N ALA A 305 20.90 -29.89 36.15
CA ALA A 305 19.89 -29.33 35.26
C ALA A 305 20.19 -29.27 33.75
N ALA A 306 19.97 -30.40 33.08
CA ALA A 306 19.60 -30.44 31.68
C ALA A 306 18.08 -30.28 31.53
N ASN A 307 17.74 -29.26 30.76
CA ASN A 307 16.53 -29.05 30.00
C ASN A 307 16.29 -30.25 29.07
N GLU A 308 15.07 -30.81 29.01
CA GLU A 308 14.43 -31.26 27.74
C GLU A 308 13.07 -31.96 27.93
N SER A 309 12.12 -31.50 27.09
CA SER A 309 11.21 -32.29 26.26
C SER A 309 10.07 -33.14 26.87
N SER A 310 8.85 -32.81 26.43
CA SER A 310 7.89 -33.75 25.83
C SER A 310 6.99 -32.89 24.92
N ALA A 311 6.91 -33.03 23.60
CA ALA A 311 6.65 -34.16 22.70
C ALA A 311 5.18 -34.63 22.67
N GLY A 312 4.54 -34.42 21.51
CA GLY A 312 3.39 -35.15 20.96
C GLY A 312 2.04 -34.45 21.16
N ASN A 313 1.13 -34.32 20.20
CA ASN A 313 0.97 -34.77 18.80
C ASN A 313 -0.08 -33.80 18.19
N GLY A 314 0.01 -33.35 16.94
CA GLY A 314 -0.45 -34.09 15.76
C GLY A 314 -1.87 -33.65 15.36
N ALA A 315 -1.97 -32.84 14.30
CA ALA A 315 -3.17 -32.73 13.44
C ALA A 315 -2.80 -32.00 12.14
N GLU A 316 -3.32 -32.54 11.03
CA GLU A 316 -2.97 -32.28 9.64
C GLU A 316 -3.26 -30.84 9.15
N GLN A 317 -2.39 -30.37 8.25
CA GLN A 317 -2.63 -29.22 7.38
C GLN A 317 -3.32 -29.70 6.10
N PRO A 318 -4.39 -29.05 5.61
CA PRO A 318 -4.83 -29.24 4.24
C PRO A 318 -4.18 -28.20 3.31
N ASP A 319 -3.46 -28.71 2.31
CA ASP A 319 -3.08 -28.02 1.09
C ASP A 319 -4.32 -27.42 0.40
N SER A 320 -4.27 -26.14 0.02
CA SER A 320 -5.25 -25.54 -0.89
C SER A 320 -4.55 -24.79 -2.02
N ASN A 321 -4.07 -25.55 -3.01
CA ASN A 321 -3.79 -25.05 -4.35
C ASN A 321 -4.59 -25.88 -5.35
N SER A 322 -5.81 -25.44 -5.69
CA SER A 322 -6.59 -25.88 -6.86
C SER A 322 -8.01 -25.31 -6.84
N LEU A 323 -8.19 -24.11 -7.38
CA LEU A 323 -9.47 -23.72 -8.01
C LEU A 323 -9.13 -23.07 -9.35
N ARG A 324 -8.93 -23.93 -10.37
CA ARG A 324 -9.03 -23.55 -11.77
C ARG A 324 -10.51 -23.48 -12.10
N ASP A 325 -10.99 -22.30 -12.45
CA ASP A 325 -12.33 -22.07 -12.97
C ASP A 325 -12.36 -22.51 -14.44
N ASP A 326 -13.10 -23.59 -14.71
CA ASP A 326 -13.45 -24.08 -16.04
C ASP A 326 -14.61 -23.24 -16.59
N SER A 327 -14.33 -22.41 -17.59
CA SER A 327 -15.36 -21.83 -18.45
C SER A 327 -14.98 -22.01 -19.93
N PRO A 328 -15.89 -22.54 -20.77
CA PRO A 328 -15.56 -22.93 -22.14
C PRO A 328 -15.37 -21.71 -23.04
N ARG A 329 -14.23 -21.68 -23.74
CA ARG A 329 -13.97 -20.75 -24.84
C ARG A 329 -14.80 -21.16 -26.05
N GLU A 330 -15.86 -20.41 -26.36
CA GLU A 330 -16.44 -20.43 -27.70
C GLU A 330 -15.55 -19.64 -28.67
N ASN A 331 -15.33 -20.30 -29.80
CA ASN A 331 -14.45 -19.93 -30.87
C ASN A 331 -15.30 -19.21 -31.94
N SER A 332 -15.01 -17.94 -32.23
CA SER A 332 -15.46 -17.31 -33.47
C SER A 332 -14.38 -16.39 -33.99
N LEU A 333 -13.64 -16.92 -34.96
CA LEU A 333 -12.72 -16.23 -35.83
C LEU A 333 -13.45 -15.83 -37.12
N ARG A 334 -13.11 -14.62 -37.60
CA ARG A 334 -13.01 -14.16 -38.99
C ARG A 334 -14.12 -13.30 -39.62
N ASN A 335 -13.67 -12.07 -39.90
CA ASN A 335 -13.60 -11.38 -41.20
C ASN A 335 -14.73 -10.43 -41.62
N GLY A 336 -14.33 -9.17 -41.87
CA GLY A 336 -15.00 -8.27 -42.82
C GLY A 336 -14.91 -6.78 -42.46
N ALA A 337 -13.86 -6.08 -42.91
CA ALA A 337 -13.86 -4.63 -43.07
C ALA A 337 -14.38 -4.25 -44.49
N PRO A 338 -14.42 -2.96 -44.91
CA PRO A 338 -15.47 -1.98 -44.63
C PRO A 338 -16.10 -1.39 -45.92
N ALA A 339 -17.29 -0.79 -45.79
CA ALA A 339 -17.90 0.19 -46.72
C ALA A 339 -19.01 0.91 -45.93
N GLY A 340 -19.28 2.21 -45.97
CA GLY A 340 -18.94 3.29 -46.87
C GLY A 340 -20.18 4.21 -46.91
N ASN A 341 -19.99 5.51 -46.64
CA ASN A 341 -20.89 6.66 -46.88
C ASN A 341 -22.28 6.76 -46.21
N GLY A 342 -22.56 7.95 -45.67
CA GLY A 342 -23.92 8.44 -45.43
C GLY A 342 -23.98 9.67 -44.54
N ASN A 343 -23.95 10.85 -45.16
CA ASN A 343 -24.15 12.18 -44.57
C ASN A 343 -25.62 12.42 -44.12
N ASP A 344 -25.76 13.41 -43.24
CA ASP A 344 -26.94 14.28 -42.96
C ASP A 344 -28.18 13.65 -42.27
N VAL A 345 -28.48 14.07 -41.02
CA VAL A 345 -29.37 15.19 -40.62
C VAL A 345 -29.09 15.56 -39.15
#